data_AF-A0A2V9MZL2-F1
#
_entry.id   AF-A0A2V9MZL2-F1
#
_cell.length_a   1.000
_cell.length_b   1.000
_cell.length_c   1.000
_cell.angle_alpha   90.00
_cell.angle_beta   90.00
_cell.angle_gamma   90.00
#
_symmetry.space_group_name_H-M   'P 1'
#
loop_
_entity.id
_entity.type
_entity.pdbx_description
1 polymer ?
#
loop_
_entity_poly.entity_id
_entity_poly.type
_entity_poly.pdbx_seq_one_letter_code
_entity_poly.pdbx_strand_id
1 'polypeptide(L)'
;HTVLLVQVENESGSLGSVRDFSPAAEKLFQSQVPGDLVQALHRHTGTWKEVFGADADEAFAAYAVAHYINQIAVAGKAEFPLPLYVNNWLKYKPDAIPGVNYPSGGPTYNMLDVWKATAPAIDMIGPDIYTDDSDAYRETLKQFHRADNPTWVPETGMDESFGKLFFYALGEGAIGFSPFGIDYTGWTIQDEKPPAQHAENYALIGPMDREIARLNFEGKLKTAVEEEGAAQSSLDFGKWQATVAFGFPQFDGGQKAPGTKDHHGRALVAQLSADEFLVTGTDARIKFQPASKENAHMQILRAEEGRYDNRNWKFLRLWNGDETDFGLNFTHQGKVVRVKLGTY
;
A
#
# COMPACT_ATOMS: atom_id res chain seq x y z
N HIS A 1 -16.28 -4.17 18.14
CA HIS A 1 -16.03 -5.40 17.36
C HIS A 1 -14.54 -5.72 17.48
N THR A 2 -14.17 -6.87 18.03
CA THR A 2 -12.75 -7.28 18.14
C THR A 2 -12.21 -7.71 16.79
N VAL A 3 -12.96 -8.51 16.04
CA VAL A 3 -12.71 -8.81 14.63
C VAL A 3 -13.21 -7.64 13.79
N LEU A 4 -12.35 -7.12 12.91
CA LEU A 4 -12.64 -5.95 12.05
C LEU A 4 -12.78 -6.32 10.58
N LEU A 5 -12.08 -7.36 10.14
CA LEU A 5 -12.06 -7.88 8.77
C LEU A 5 -11.98 -9.40 8.81
N VAL A 6 -12.49 -10.06 7.76
CA VAL A 6 -12.34 -11.51 7.57
C VAL A 6 -11.86 -11.78 6.14
N GLN A 7 -10.80 -12.56 6.01
CA GLN A 7 -10.39 -13.13 4.73
C GLN A 7 -11.29 -14.31 4.40
N VAL A 8 -11.78 -14.40 3.17
CA VAL A 8 -12.54 -15.55 2.68
C VAL A 8 -11.63 -16.38 1.78
N GLU A 9 -11.34 -17.60 2.24
CA GLU A 9 -10.29 -18.48 1.67
C GLU A 9 -8.86 -17.89 1.77
N ASN A 10 -7.87 -18.56 1.17
CA ASN A 10 -6.48 -18.08 1.11
C ASN A 10 -5.85 -18.45 -0.23
N GLU A 11 -5.31 -17.46 -0.95
CA GLU A 11 -4.63 -17.62 -2.24
C GLU A 11 -5.38 -18.55 -3.21
N SER A 12 -6.67 -18.25 -3.42
CA SER A 12 -7.56 -19.09 -4.23
C SER A 12 -7.05 -19.25 -5.67
N GLY A 13 -7.28 -20.42 -6.25
CA GLY A 13 -6.89 -20.76 -7.63
C GLY A 13 -6.32 -22.18 -7.70
N SER A 14 -5.84 -22.57 -8.87
CA SER A 14 -5.24 -23.89 -9.10
C SER A 14 -3.89 -23.81 -9.77
N LEU A 15 -2.92 -24.56 -9.24
CA LEU A 15 -1.71 -24.96 -9.96
C LEU A 15 -1.94 -26.33 -10.62
N GLY A 16 -1.19 -26.61 -11.69
CA GLY A 16 -1.28 -27.83 -12.49
C GLY A 16 -2.34 -27.80 -13.61
N SER A 17 -3.24 -26.81 -13.63
CA SER A 17 -4.23 -26.62 -14.70
C SER A 17 -4.76 -25.18 -14.72
N VAL A 18 -5.08 -24.67 -15.90
CA VAL A 18 -5.71 -23.34 -16.08
C VAL A 18 -7.17 -23.34 -15.63
N ARG A 19 -7.87 -24.48 -15.71
CA ARG A 19 -9.24 -24.64 -15.21
C ARG A 19 -9.57 -26.10 -14.96
N ASP A 20 -10.78 -26.37 -14.49
CA ASP A 20 -11.34 -27.71 -14.54
C ASP A 20 -11.70 -28.09 -16.00
N PHE A 21 -11.22 -29.26 -16.45
CA PHE A 21 -11.52 -29.87 -17.74
C PHE A 21 -12.43 -31.11 -17.61
N SER A 22 -13.04 -31.31 -16.44
CA SER A 22 -14.05 -32.35 -16.26
C SER A 22 -15.21 -32.18 -17.24
N PRO A 23 -15.94 -33.26 -17.59
CA PRO A 23 -17.10 -33.15 -18.48
C PRO A 23 -18.17 -32.15 -18.00
N ALA A 24 -18.31 -31.96 -16.69
CA ALA A 24 -19.23 -30.99 -16.12
C ALA A 24 -18.77 -29.55 -16.35
N ALA A 25 -17.48 -29.25 -16.08
CA ALA A 25 -16.91 -27.94 -16.32
C ALA A 25 -16.85 -27.61 -17.82
N GLU A 26 -16.48 -28.57 -18.66
CA GLU A 26 -16.43 -28.37 -20.12
C GLU A 26 -17.81 -28.03 -20.70
N LYS A 27 -18.88 -28.65 -20.19
CA LYS A 27 -20.25 -28.29 -20.58
C LYS A 27 -20.58 -26.83 -20.24
N LEU A 28 -20.18 -26.35 -19.06
CA LEU A 28 -20.39 -24.95 -18.65
C LEU A 28 -19.51 -23.99 -19.46
N PHE A 29 -18.27 -24.38 -19.75
CA PHE A 29 -17.33 -23.61 -20.56
C PHE A 29 -17.78 -23.45 -22.03
N GLN A 30 -18.46 -24.46 -22.58
CA GLN A 30 -19.07 -24.40 -23.91
C GLN A 30 -20.43 -23.67 -23.92
N SER A 31 -20.98 -23.35 -22.75
CA SER A 31 -22.23 -22.61 -22.62
C SER A 31 -22.00 -21.10 -22.73
N GLN A 32 -23.09 -20.35 -22.77
CA GLN A 32 -23.06 -18.89 -22.76
C GLN A 32 -22.46 -18.37 -21.44
N VAL A 33 -21.67 -17.31 -21.53
CA VAL A 33 -21.23 -16.56 -20.34
C VAL A 33 -22.47 -16.00 -19.64
N PRO A 34 -22.54 -16.06 -18.29
CA PRO A 34 -23.63 -15.46 -17.52
C PRO A 34 -23.92 -14.01 -17.92
N GLY A 35 -25.20 -13.68 -18.12
CA GLY A 35 -25.60 -12.40 -18.70
C GLY A 35 -25.26 -11.20 -17.82
N ASP A 36 -25.29 -11.37 -16.50
CA ASP A 36 -24.86 -10.40 -15.51
C ASP A 36 -23.36 -10.08 -15.62
N LEU A 37 -22.51 -11.10 -15.79
CA LEU A 37 -21.07 -10.92 -16.02
C LEU A 37 -20.80 -10.16 -17.33
N VAL A 38 -21.44 -10.57 -18.43
CA VAL A 38 -21.32 -9.90 -19.74
C VAL A 38 -21.74 -8.43 -19.65
N GLN A 39 -22.86 -8.16 -18.96
CA GLN A 39 -23.37 -6.81 -18.75
C GLN A 39 -22.41 -5.96 -17.91
N ALA A 40 -21.89 -6.50 -16.80
CA ALA A 40 -20.98 -5.80 -15.91
C ALA A 40 -19.63 -5.47 -16.59
N LEU A 41 -19.14 -6.36 -17.46
CA LEU A 41 -17.90 -6.17 -18.20
C LEU A 41 -18.07 -5.41 -19.53
N HIS A 42 -19.29 -4.97 -19.86
CA HIS A 42 -19.63 -4.33 -21.13
C HIS A 42 -19.18 -5.13 -22.37
N ARG A 43 -19.34 -6.46 -22.32
CA ARG A 43 -18.99 -7.37 -23.42
C ARG A 43 -20.23 -7.75 -24.24
N HIS A 44 -20.02 -8.35 -25.41
CA HIS A 44 -21.10 -8.99 -26.17
C HIS A 44 -21.50 -10.32 -25.55
N THR A 45 -22.75 -10.75 -25.78
CA THR A 45 -23.21 -12.08 -25.40
C THR A 45 -22.55 -13.14 -26.27
N GLY A 46 -22.13 -14.25 -25.67
CA GLY A 46 -21.52 -15.38 -26.36
C GLY A 46 -21.07 -16.46 -25.38
N THR A 47 -20.51 -17.54 -25.92
CA THR A 47 -19.77 -18.54 -25.15
C THR A 47 -18.48 -17.97 -24.58
N TRP A 48 -17.86 -18.66 -23.61
CA TRP A 48 -16.59 -18.23 -23.00
C TRP A 48 -15.51 -17.93 -24.04
N LYS A 49 -15.36 -18.80 -25.05
CA LYS A 49 -14.41 -18.59 -26.16
C LYS A 49 -14.76 -17.39 -27.04
N GLU A 50 -16.03 -17.14 -27.30
CA GLU A 50 -16.47 -16.01 -28.12
C GLU A 50 -16.30 -14.66 -27.40
N VAL A 51 -16.45 -14.64 -26.07
CA VAL A 51 -16.38 -13.41 -25.26
C VAL A 51 -14.95 -13.06 -24.86
N PHE A 52 -14.17 -14.05 -24.42
CA PHE A 52 -12.85 -13.85 -23.82
C PHE A 52 -11.69 -14.30 -24.72
N GLY A 53 -11.94 -15.02 -25.82
CA GLY A 53 -10.91 -15.40 -26.77
C GLY A 53 -9.79 -16.24 -26.13
N ALA A 54 -8.56 -15.74 -26.21
CA ALA A 54 -7.38 -16.41 -25.67
C ALA A 54 -7.41 -16.54 -24.14
N ASP A 55 -8.10 -15.63 -23.45
CA ASP A 55 -8.19 -15.62 -21.99
C ASP A 55 -9.37 -16.46 -21.47
N ALA A 56 -10.11 -17.15 -22.34
CA ALA A 56 -11.35 -17.81 -21.98
C ALA A 56 -11.20 -18.86 -20.87
N ASP A 57 -10.15 -19.68 -20.93
CA ASP A 57 -9.94 -20.72 -19.93
C ASP A 57 -9.67 -20.12 -18.53
N GLU A 58 -8.84 -19.09 -18.44
CA GLU A 58 -8.52 -18.41 -17.18
C GLU A 58 -9.71 -17.57 -16.67
N ALA A 59 -10.41 -16.86 -17.55
CA ALA A 59 -11.61 -16.10 -17.20
C ALA A 59 -12.73 -17.01 -16.67
N PHE A 60 -12.89 -18.21 -17.24
CA PHE A 60 -13.81 -19.22 -16.74
C PHE A 60 -13.43 -19.70 -15.33
N ALA A 61 -12.13 -19.98 -15.10
CA ALA A 61 -11.65 -20.35 -13.77
C ALA A 61 -11.86 -19.22 -12.75
N ALA A 62 -11.53 -17.98 -13.12
CA ALA A 62 -11.69 -16.80 -12.27
C ALA A 62 -13.16 -16.57 -11.89
N TYR A 63 -14.06 -16.66 -12.87
CA TYR A 63 -15.49 -16.60 -12.61
C TYR A 63 -15.96 -17.72 -11.66
N ALA A 64 -15.57 -18.96 -11.90
CA ALA A 64 -16.03 -20.09 -11.10
C ALA A 64 -15.58 -19.96 -9.63
N VAL A 65 -14.31 -19.60 -9.39
CA VAL A 65 -13.74 -19.39 -8.06
C VAL A 65 -14.39 -18.17 -7.38
N ALA A 66 -14.46 -17.04 -8.07
CA ALA A 66 -15.07 -15.82 -7.55
C ALA A 66 -16.56 -16.03 -7.19
N HIS A 67 -17.30 -16.77 -8.03
CA HIS A 67 -18.71 -17.07 -7.79
C HIS A 67 -18.90 -17.93 -6.53
N TYR A 68 -18.07 -18.96 -6.37
CA TYR A 68 -18.08 -19.81 -5.18
C TYR A 68 -17.78 -19.00 -3.91
N ILE A 69 -16.71 -18.21 -3.91
CA ILE A 69 -16.33 -17.38 -2.76
C ILE A 69 -17.40 -16.31 -2.46
N ASN A 70 -18.03 -15.74 -3.49
CA ASN A 70 -19.12 -14.79 -3.31
C ASN A 70 -20.32 -15.42 -2.59
N GLN A 71 -20.65 -16.69 -2.89
CA GLN A 71 -21.73 -17.38 -2.18
C GLN A 71 -21.41 -17.54 -0.68
N ILE A 72 -20.16 -17.85 -0.34
CA ILE A 72 -19.68 -17.90 1.05
C ILE A 72 -19.77 -16.51 1.69
N ALA A 73 -19.29 -15.49 1.00
CA ALA A 73 -19.30 -14.11 1.49
C ALA A 73 -20.72 -13.58 1.74
N VAL A 74 -21.66 -13.85 0.83
CA VAL A 74 -23.08 -13.49 0.99
C VAL A 74 -23.68 -14.19 2.21
N ALA A 75 -23.44 -15.50 2.37
CA ALA A 75 -23.93 -16.24 3.53
C ALA A 75 -23.34 -15.70 4.84
N GLY A 76 -22.03 -15.41 4.87
CA GLY A 76 -21.36 -14.84 6.04
C GLY A 76 -21.90 -13.45 6.40
N LYS A 77 -22.06 -12.55 5.42
CA LYS A 77 -22.59 -11.19 5.65
C LYS A 77 -24.06 -11.19 6.10
N ALA A 78 -24.85 -12.19 5.73
CA ALA A 78 -26.23 -12.33 6.19
C ALA A 78 -26.31 -12.59 7.70
N GLU A 79 -25.33 -13.31 8.27
CA GLU A 79 -25.23 -13.53 9.72
C GLU A 79 -24.57 -12.36 10.42
N PHE A 80 -23.45 -11.86 9.86
CA PHE A 80 -22.71 -10.75 10.45
C PHE A 80 -21.95 -9.95 9.37
N PRO A 81 -22.39 -8.72 9.04
CA PRO A 81 -21.91 -7.97 7.88
C PRO A 81 -20.57 -7.27 8.12
N LEU A 82 -19.51 -8.03 8.43
CA LEU A 82 -18.14 -7.53 8.45
C LEU A 82 -17.63 -7.23 7.03
N PRO A 83 -16.64 -6.33 6.89
CA PRO A 83 -15.81 -6.26 5.70
C PRO A 83 -15.14 -7.61 5.43
N LEU A 84 -15.26 -8.08 4.19
CA LEU A 84 -14.69 -9.32 3.68
C LEU A 84 -13.68 -9.00 2.58
N TYR A 85 -12.57 -9.73 2.56
CA TYR A 85 -11.58 -9.62 1.49
C TYR A 85 -11.10 -10.99 1.02
N VAL A 86 -10.46 -11.00 -0.14
CA VAL A 86 -9.66 -12.12 -0.63
C VAL A 86 -8.23 -11.64 -0.85
N ASN A 87 -7.26 -12.53 -0.62
CA ASN A 87 -5.86 -12.29 -0.95
C ASN A 87 -5.49 -12.94 -2.30
N ASN A 88 -4.32 -12.59 -2.82
CA ASN A 88 -3.92 -12.97 -4.17
C ASN A 88 -2.45 -13.40 -4.25
N TRP A 89 -2.23 -14.66 -4.60
CA TRP A 89 -0.97 -15.12 -5.16
C TRP A 89 -0.76 -14.46 -6.53
N LEU A 90 0.22 -13.57 -6.60
CA LEU A 90 0.44 -12.69 -7.76
C LEU A 90 0.87 -13.40 -9.04
N LYS A 91 0.37 -12.87 -10.17
CA LYS A 91 0.98 -12.99 -11.50
C LYS A 91 2.04 -11.91 -11.66
N TYR A 92 3.32 -12.28 -11.57
CA TYR A 92 4.43 -11.30 -11.62
C TYR A 92 4.81 -10.85 -13.03
N LYS A 93 4.59 -11.68 -14.07
CA LYS A 93 5.01 -11.38 -15.45
C LYS A 93 3.83 -11.46 -16.43
N PRO A 94 3.77 -10.58 -17.45
CA PRO A 94 2.69 -10.62 -18.44
C PRO A 94 2.57 -11.94 -19.19
N ASP A 95 3.70 -12.57 -19.53
CA ASP A 95 3.81 -13.82 -20.27
C ASP A 95 3.73 -15.08 -19.38
N ALA A 96 3.50 -14.91 -18.07
CA ALA A 96 3.31 -16.02 -17.16
C ALA A 96 2.06 -16.83 -17.55
N ILE A 97 2.20 -18.15 -17.53
CA ILE A 97 1.17 -19.11 -17.93
C ILE A 97 0.27 -19.44 -16.74
N PRO A 98 -1.06 -19.20 -16.82
CA PRO A 98 -1.99 -19.50 -15.75
C PRO A 98 -2.03 -21.00 -15.46
N GLY A 99 -2.02 -21.36 -14.18
CA GLY A 99 -2.02 -22.75 -13.72
C GLY A 99 -0.66 -23.42 -13.80
N VAL A 100 0.36 -22.75 -14.33
CA VAL A 100 1.75 -23.24 -14.34
C VAL A 100 2.64 -22.32 -13.50
N ASN A 101 2.60 -21.02 -13.78
CA ASN A 101 3.46 -20.04 -13.10
C ASN A 101 2.79 -19.36 -11.90
N TYR A 102 1.46 -19.34 -11.85
CA TYR A 102 0.65 -18.82 -10.75
C TYR A 102 -0.69 -19.57 -10.69
N PRO A 103 -1.41 -19.56 -9.55
CA PRO A 103 -2.70 -20.23 -9.41
C PRO A 103 -3.75 -19.60 -10.35
N SER A 104 -4.22 -20.35 -11.34
CA SER A 104 -5.27 -19.87 -12.24
C SER A 104 -6.60 -19.81 -11.51
N GLY A 105 -7.38 -18.77 -11.79
CA GLY A 105 -8.65 -18.51 -11.13
C GLY A 105 -8.56 -17.58 -9.93
N GLY A 106 -7.36 -17.29 -9.42
CA GLY A 106 -7.16 -16.27 -8.40
C GLY A 106 -7.46 -14.84 -8.90
N PRO A 107 -7.57 -13.86 -7.99
CA PRO A 107 -7.87 -12.47 -8.33
C PRO A 107 -6.62 -11.70 -8.78
N THR A 108 -5.93 -12.23 -9.80
CA THR A 108 -4.76 -11.61 -10.42
C THR A 108 -5.13 -10.31 -11.11
N TYR A 109 -4.14 -9.42 -11.34
CA TYR A 109 -4.40 -8.09 -11.93
C TYR A 109 -5.15 -8.16 -13.27
N ASN A 110 -4.91 -9.19 -14.08
CA ASN A 110 -5.59 -9.41 -15.38
C ASN A 110 -7.03 -9.96 -15.23
N MET A 111 -7.40 -10.45 -14.06
CA MET A 111 -8.73 -11.01 -13.77
C MET A 111 -9.54 -10.17 -12.77
N LEU A 112 -9.03 -9.01 -12.32
CA LEU A 112 -9.71 -8.14 -11.35
C LEU A 112 -11.11 -7.73 -11.80
N ASP A 113 -11.31 -7.40 -13.07
CA ASP A 113 -12.64 -7.01 -13.57
C ASP A 113 -13.64 -8.18 -13.46
N VAL A 114 -13.23 -9.40 -13.79
CA VAL A 114 -14.05 -10.62 -13.65
C VAL A 114 -14.41 -10.82 -12.18
N TRP A 115 -13.43 -10.72 -11.28
CA TRP A 115 -13.64 -10.87 -9.85
C TRP A 115 -14.57 -9.81 -9.26
N LYS A 116 -14.36 -8.53 -9.59
CA LYS A 116 -15.20 -7.42 -9.12
C LYS A 116 -16.64 -7.53 -9.63
N ALA A 117 -16.84 -7.99 -10.87
CA ALA A 117 -18.16 -8.24 -11.41
C ALA A 117 -18.86 -9.47 -10.78
N THR A 118 -18.09 -10.51 -10.46
CA THR A 118 -18.64 -11.81 -10.02
C THR A 118 -18.85 -11.89 -8.51
N ALA A 119 -18.01 -11.20 -7.73
CA ALA A 119 -17.99 -11.29 -6.28
C ALA A 119 -18.30 -9.96 -5.57
N PRO A 120 -19.49 -9.36 -5.77
CA PRO A 120 -19.84 -8.07 -5.19
C PRO A 120 -19.96 -8.08 -3.65
N ALA A 121 -20.03 -9.25 -3.01
CA ALA A 121 -19.99 -9.35 -1.55
C ALA A 121 -18.57 -9.33 -0.97
N ILE A 122 -17.53 -9.34 -1.81
CA ILE A 122 -16.14 -9.13 -1.41
C ILE A 122 -15.82 -7.64 -1.53
N ASP A 123 -15.48 -7.01 -0.41
CA ASP A 123 -15.25 -5.57 -0.38
C ASP A 123 -13.89 -5.19 -0.98
N MET A 124 -12.90 -6.09 -0.90
CA MET A 124 -11.50 -5.78 -1.19
C MET A 124 -10.75 -7.00 -1.73
N ILE A 125 -9.83 -6.76 -2.65
CA ILE A 125 -8.88 -7.74 -3.17
C ILE A 125 -7.49 -7.21 -2.84
N GLY A 126 -6.74 -7.94 -2.02
CA GLY A 126 -5.41 -7.55 -1.58
C GLY A 126 -4.31 -8.40 -2.24
N PRO A 127 -3.22 -7.80 -2.75
CA PRO A 127 -2.07 -8.56 -3.25
C PRO A 127 -1.17 -9.07 -2.11
N ASP A 128 -0.70 -10.31 -2.24
CA ASP A 128 0.35 -10.87 -1.38
C ASP A 128 1.72 -10.61 -2.01
N ILE A 129 2.46 -9.63 -1.48
CA ILE A 129 3.64 -9.07 -2.16
C ILE A 129 4.94 -9.54 -1.51
N TYR A 130 5.57 -10.55 -2.11
CA TYR A 130 6.79 -11.21 -1.60
C TYR A 130 8.07 -10.84 -2.35
N THR A 131 8.08 -9.72 -3.05
CA THR A 131 9.29 -9.15 -3.66
C THR A 131 9.69 -7.87 -2.92
N ASP A 132 10.97 -7.68 -2.66
CA ASP A 132 11.53 -6.44 -2.12
C ASP A 132 12.10 -5.52 -3.22
N ASP A 133 11.91 -5.89 -4.49
CA ASP A 133 12.16 -5.00 -5.62
C ASP A 133 11.13 -3.86 -5.61
N SER A 134 11.61 -2.64 -5.32
CA SER A 134 10.72 -1.50 -5.10
C SER A 134 9.88 -1.13 -6.33
N ASP A 135 10.40 -1.32 -7.55
CA ASP A 135 9.66 -1.04 -8.78
C ASP A 135 8.51 -2.04 -8.97
N ALA A 136 8.79 -3.33 -8.82
CA ALA A 136 7.78 -4.39 -8.87
C ALA A 136 6.73 -4.25 -7.75
N TYR A 137 7.16 -3.84 -6.54
CA TYR A 137 6.26 -3.59 -5.42
C TYR A 137 5.28 -2.45 -5.75
N ARG A 138 5.79 -1.30 -6.20
CA ARG A 138 4.97 -0.15 -6.59
C ARG A 138 4.06 -0.45 -7.76
N GLU A 139 4.54 -1.20 -8.75
CA GLU A 139 3.72 -1.63 -9.89
C GLU A 139 2.56 -2.51 -9.42
N THR A 140 2.82 -3.45 -8.50
CA THR A 140 1.76 -4.26 -7.90
C THR A 140 0.75 -3.40 -7.13
N LEU A 141 1.21 -2.45 -6.32
CA LEU A 141 0.29 -1.52 -5.62
C LEU A 141 -0.61 -0.77 -6.61
N LYS A 142 -0.06 -0.26 -7.72
CA LYS A 142 -0.83 0.46 -8.76
C LYS A 142 -1.85 -0.43 -9.44
N GLN A 143 -1.53 -1.69 -9.70
CA GLN A 143 -2.46 -2.65 -10.33
C GLN A 143 -3.70 -2.90 -9.49
N PHE A 144 -3.56 -2.90 -8.16
CA PHE A 144 -4.66 -3.15 -7.22
C PHE A 144 -5.29 -1.87 -6.66
N HIS A 145 -4.63 -0.71 -6.76
CA HIS A 145 -5.19 0.60 -6.40
C HIS A 145 -6.19 1.08 -7.46
N ARG A 146 -7.48 0.87 -7.20
CA ARG A 146 -8.56 1.23 -8.12
C ARG A 146 -9.68 1.97 -7.39
N ALA A 147 -10.47 2.73 -8.12
CA ALA A 147 -11.65 3.41 -7.55
C ALA A 147 -12.67 2.42 -6.94
N ASP A 148 -12.69 1.17 -7.41
CA ASP A 148 -13.54 0.07 -6.93
C ASP A 148 -12.78 -0.94 -6.04
N ASN A 149 -11.52 -0.68 -5.68
CA ASN A 149 -10.69 -1.55 -4.85
C ASN A 149 -9.75 -0.74 -3.95
N PRO A 150 -9.99 -0.64 -2.64
CA PRO A 150 -9.05 0.03 -1.75
C PRO A 150 -7.73 -0.75 -1.69
N THR A 151 -6.62 -0.03 -1.60
CA THR A 151 -5.29 -0.64 -1.43
C THR A 151 -5.22 -1.33 -0.06
N TRP A 152 -4.98 -2.64 -0.05
CA TRP A 152 -4.82 -3.45 1.17
C TRP A 152 -3.73 -4.48 0.91
N VAL A 153 -2.66 -4.48 1.70
CA VAL A 153 -1.55 -5.46 1.58
C VAL A 153 -1.71 -6.50 2.70
N PRO A 154 -2.48 -7.59 2.46
CA PRO A 154 -2.73 -8.63 3.47
C PRO A 154 -1.49 -9.44 3.82
N GLU A 155 -0.59 -9.64 2.87
CA GLU A 155 0.69 -10.30 3.12
C GLU A 155 1.83 -9.61 2.40
N THR A 156 2.99 -9.60 3.05
CA THR A 156 4.26 -9.20 2.45
C THR A 156 5.40 -9.86 3.21
N GLY A 157 6.59 -9.89 2.61
CA GLY A 157 7.78 -10.45 3.27
C GLY A 157 8.09 -9.74 4.59
N MET A 158 8.67 -10.47 5.54
CA MET A 158 9.00 -9.91 6.86
C MET A 158 10.41 -9.32 6.94
N ASP A 159 11.32 -9.66 6.03
CA ASP A 159 12.74 -9.28 6.14
C ASP A 159 12.91 -7.75 6.14
N GLU A 160 14.05 -7.27 6.67
CA GLU A 160 14.32 -5.83 6.85
C GLU A 160 14.09 -4.99 5.57
N SER A 161 14.35 -5.56 4.39
CA SER A 161 14.13 -4.88 3.10
C SER A 161 12.66 -4.54 2.83
N PHE A 162 11.71 -5.24 3.45
CA PHE A 162 10.28 -4.95 3.36
C PHE A 162 9.82 -3.82 4.28
N GLY A 163 10.62 -3.46 5.28
CA GLY A 163 10.31 -2.40 6.24
C GLY A 163 10.01 -1.05 5.56
N LYS A 164 10.82 -0.67 4.56
CA LYS A 164 10.61 0.58 3.82
C LYS A 164 9.34 0.58 2.95
N LEU A 165 8.88 -0.60 2.51
CA LEU A 165 7.73 -0.77 1.60
C LEU A 165 6.40 -0.40 2.26
N PHE A 166 6.32 -0.40 3.60
CA PHE A 166 5.22 0.18 4.37
C PHE A 166 4.91 1.62 3.93
N PHE A 167 5.94 2.43 3.67
CA PHE A 167 5.76 3.82 3.25
C PHE A 167 5.31 3.94 1.80
N TYR A 168 5.62 2.97 0.93
CA TYR A 168 5.01 2.90 -0.41
C TYR A 168 3.52 2.58 -0.32
N ALA A 169 3.16 1.54 0.41
CA ALA A 169 1.76 1.17 0.61
C ALA A 169 0.96 2.34 1.19
N LEU A 170 1.46 2.97 2.26
CA LEU A 170 0.80 4.12 2.88
C LEU A 170 0.69 5.31 1.92
N GLY A 171 1.71 5.57 1.09
CA GLY A 171 1.68 6.62 0.06
C GLY A 171 0.64 6.39 -1.04
N GLU A 172 0.36 5.12 -1.37
CA GLU A 172 -0.66 4.68 -2.34
C GLU A 172 -2.05 4.46 -1.71
N GLY A 173 -2.29 5.05 -0.54
CA GLY A 173 -3.60 5.03 0.09
C GLY A 173 -3.95 3.75 0.83
N ALA A 174 -2.97 2.91 1.19
CA ALA A 174 -3.23 1.62 1.82
C ALA A 174 -3.96 1.76 3.16
N ILE A 175 -5.04 0.99 3.31
CA ILE A 175 -5.79 0.88 4.55
C ILE A 175 -5.13 -0.08 5.55
N GLY A 176 -4.10 -0.81 5.12
CA GLY A 176 -3.26 -1.60 5.99
C GLY A 176 -2.15 -2.36 5.24
N PHE A 177 -1.22 -2.90 6.03
CA PHE A 177 0.01 -3.56 5.62
C PHE A 177 0.39 -4.59 6.67
N SER A 178 0.55 -5.85 6.27
CA SER A 178 0.69 -6.97 7.20
C SER A 178 1.85 -7.90 6.79
N PRO A 179 3.02 -7.79 7.44
CA PRO A 179 4.13 -8.73 7.27
C PRO A 179 3.72 -10.13 7.69
N PHE A 180 4.02 -11.12 6.86
CA PHE A 180 3.69 -12.51 7.10
C PHE A 180 4.70 -13.18 8.04
N GLY A 181 4.23 -14.09 8.90
CA GLY A 181 5.11 -14.94 9.72
C GLY A 181 5.68 -14.27 10.98
N ILE A 182 5.01 -13.28 11.55
CA ILE A 182 5.43 -12.62 12.80
C ILE A 182 5.00 -13.45 14.03
N ASP A 183 5.72 -14.54 14.31
CA ASP A 183 5.57 -15.34 15.51
C ASP A 183 6.89 -16.02 15.92
N TYR A 184 6.93 -16.54 17.16
CA TYR A 184 8.11 -17.24 17.72
C TYR A 184 7.92 -18.76 17.74
N THR A 185 7.24 -19.32 16.74
CA THR A 185 7.13 -20.79 16.59
C THR A 185 8.46 -21.45 16.22
N GLY A 186 9.46 -20.66 15.83
CA GLY A 186 10.77 -21.11 15.35
C GLY A 186 10.83 -21.42 13.85
N TRP A 187 9.71 -21.26 13.13
CA TRP A 187 9.67 -21.44 11.68
C TRP A 187 10.20 -20.22 10.91
N THR A 188 9.73 -19.03 11.28
CA THR A 188 10.11 -17.73 10.66
C THR A 188 11.13 -16.98 11.51
N ILE A 189 10.74 -16.50 12.69
CA ILE A 189 11.64 -15.71 13.54
C ILE A 189 12.49 -16.64 14.39
N GLN A 190 13.77 -16.71 14.04
CA GLN A 190 14.78 -17.39 14.83
C GLN A 190 15.33 -16.47 15.93
N ASP A 191 15.73 -17.05 17.06
CA ASP A 191 16.32 -16.34 18.21
C ASP A 191 15.48 -15.19 18.80
N GLU A 192 14.17 -15.16 18.57
CA GLU A 192 13.24 -14.13 19.05
C GLU A 192 13.64 -12.69 18.65
N LYS A 193 14.27 -12.53 17.48
CA LYS A 193 14.70 -11.23 16.95
C LYS A 193 13.88 -10.85 15.72
N PRO A 194 12.73 -10.18 15.88
CA PRO A 194 11.96 -9.71 14.74
C PRO A 194 12.72 -8.60 13.98
N PRO A 195 12.45 -8.43 12.68
CA PRO A 195 12.97 -7.32 11.89
C PRO A 195 12.58 -5.95 12.49
N ALA A 196 13.59 -5.12 12.73
CA ALA A 196 13.50 -3.86 13.45
C ALA A 196 12.67 -2.83 12.70
N GLN A 197 12.82 -2.71 11.38
CA GLN A 197 12.13 -1.66 10.62
C GLN A 197 10.60 -1.74 10.71
N HIS A 198 10.03 -2.96 10.75
CA HIS A 198 8.58 -3.12 10.96
C HIS A 198 8.15 -2.60 12.34
N ALA A 199 8.87 -2.96 13.40
CA ALA A 199 8.59 -2.51 14.75
C ALA A 199 8.75 -0.98 14.89
N GLU A 200 9.79 -0.40 14.28
CA GLU A 200 10.02 1.04 14.24
C GLU A 200 8.88 1.78 13.55
N ASN A 201 8.41 1.27 12.40
CA ASN A 201 7.31 1.88 11.66
C ASN A 201 6.02 1.87 12.47
N TYR A 202 5.68 0.74 13.10
CA TYR A 202 4.48 0.63 13.91
C TYR A 202 4.57 1.46 15.20
N ALA A 203 5.75 1.54 15.82
CA ALA A 203 5.96 2.42 16.96
C ALA A 203 5.83 3.91 16.58
N LEU A 204 6.28 4.28 15.37
CA LEU A 204 6.18 5.64 14.87
C LEU A 204 4.75 6.02 14.50
N ILE A 205 4.05 5.17 13.74
CA ILE A 205 2.70 5.46 13.22
C ILE A 205 1.60 5.17 14.24
N GLY A 206 1.75 4.14 15.06
CA GLY A 206 0.72 3.63 15.97
C GLY A 206 0.06 4.68 16.85
N PRO A 207 0.79 5.60 17.52
CA PRO A 207 0.19 6.66 18.32
C PRO A 207 -0.70 7.64 17.53
N MET A 208 -0.52 7.73 16.21
CA MET A 208 -1.21 8.65 15.31
C MET A 208 -2.03 7.97 14.20
N ASP A 209 -2.27 6.66 14.32
CA ASP A 209 -2.94 5.82 13.33
C ASP A 209 -4.26 6.42 12.81
N ARG A 210 -5.11 6.95 13.71
CA ARG A 210 -6.40 7.55 13.36
C ARG A 210 -6.27 8.83 12.57
N GLU A 211 -5.28 9.66 12.90
CA GLU A 211 -5.05 10.91 12.19
C GLU A 211 -4.41 10.64 10.83
N ILE A 212 -3.45 9.72 10.77
CA ILE A 212 -2.84 9.26 9.52
C ILE A 212 -3.89 8.67 8.58
N ALA A 213 -4.76 7.78 9.07
CA ALA A 213 -5.84 7.21 8.27
C ALA A 213 -6.79 8.29 7.72
N ARG A 214 -7.16 9.27 8.55
CA ARG A 214 -8.01 10.41 8.12
C ARG A 214 -7.33 11.24 7.03
N LEU A 215 -6.07 11.65 7.24
CA LEU A 215 -5.33 12.47 6.28
C LEU A 215 -5.03 11.72 4.98
N ASN A 216 -4.81 10.42 5.06
CA ASN A 216 -4.61 9.55 3.92
C ASN A 216 -5.90 9.46 3.08
N PHE A 217 -7.04 9.20 3.73
CA PHE A 217 -8.37 9.19 3.08
C PHE A 217 -8.72 10.54 2.43
N GLU A 218 -8.31 11.66 3.03
CA GLU A 218 -8.50 13.00 2.48
C GLU A 218 -7.51 13.38 1.35
N GLY A 219 -6.58 12.49 0.97
CA GLY A 219 -5.57 12.75 -0.06
C GLY A 219 -4.51 13.77 0.36
N LYS A 220 -4.31 13.97 1.68
CA LYS A 220 -3.41 14.99 2.25
C LYS A 220 -2.07 14.43 2.71
N LEU A 221 -1.85 13.12 2.60
CA LEU A 221 -0.63 12.44 3.02
C LEU A 221 0.21 12.09 1.80
N LYS A 222 1.52 12.34 1.89
CA LYS A 222 2.52 11.85 0.94
C LYS A 222 3.68 11.22 1.70
N THR A 223 4.31 10.21 1.09
CA THR A 223 5.50 9.54 1.62
C THR A 223 6.67 9.69 0.67
N ALA A 224 7.87 9.52 1.21
CA ALA A 224 9.10 9.42 0.46
C ALA A 224 9.92 8.25 1.01
N VAL A 225 10.57 7.49 0.13
CA VAL A 225 11.39 6.33 0.50
C VAL A 225 12.69 6.42 -0.28
N GLU A 226 13.79 6.03 0.34
CA GLU A 226 15.10 5.99 -0.28
C GLU A 226 15.21 4.84 -1.28
N GLU A 227 15.81 5.12 -2.43
CA GLU A 227 16.13 4.12 -3.43
C GLU A 227 17.61 4.15 -3.80
N GLU A 228 18.09 3.04 -4.33
CA GLU A 228 19.44 2.94 -4.87
C GLU A 228 19.65 4.02 -5.94
N GLY A 229 20.70 4.81 -5.80
CA GLY A 229 21.01 5.93 -6.70
C GLY A 229 20.11 7.17 -6.55
N ALA A 230 19.06 7.14 -5.72
CA ALA A 230 18.11 8.23 -5.53
C ALA A 230 17.90 8.54 -4.03
N ALA A 231 18.89 9.22 -3.43
CA ALA A 231 18.86 9.65 -2.03
C ALA A 231 18.08 10.96 -1.79
N GLN A 232 17.31 11.44 -2.77
CA GLN A 232 16.50 12.66 -2.62
C GLN A 232 15.20 12.55 -3.45
N SER A 233 14.11 13.05 -2.90
CA SER A 233 12.81 13.17 -3.58
C SER A 233 12.13 14.50 -3.23
N SER A 234 11.05 14.82 -3.94
CA SER A 234 10.27 16.04 -3.70
C SER A 234 8.78 15.74 -3.67
N LEU A 235 8.08 16.31 -2.69
CA LEU A 235 6.66 16.15 -2.45
C LEU A 235 5.95 17.50 -2.65
N ASP A 236 5.01 17.55 -3.58
CA ASP A 236 4.24 18.76 -3.91
C ASP A 236 2.96 18.86 -3.06
N PHE A 237 2.70 20.00 -2.43
CA PHE A 237 1.49 20.31 -1.66
C PHE A 237 0.82 21.60 -2.17
N GLY A 238 0.96 21.89 -3.46
CA GLY A 238 0.38 23.04 -4.13
C GLY A 238 1.17 24.32 -3.84
N LYS A 239 0.89 24.98 -2.72
CA LYS A 239 1.63 26.20 -2.32
C LYS A 239 3.07 25.89 -1.88
N TRP A 240 3.26 24.72 -1.30
CA TRP A 240 4.52 24.30 -0.69
C TRP A 240 5.05 23.05 -1.39
N GLN A 241 6.38 22.97 -1.49
CA GLN A 241 7.11 21.78 -1.88
C GLN A 241 7.98 21.34 -0.71
N ALA A 242 8.00 20.05 -0.40
CA ALA A 242 8.89 19.46 0.59
C ALA A 242 9.95 18.61 -0.12
N THR A 243 11.22 18.97 0.00
CA THR A 243 12.34 18.15 -0.44
C THR A 243 12.75 17.22 0.69
N VAL A 244 12.79 15.92 0.41
CA VAL A 244 13.21 14.87 1.33
C VAL A 244 14.58 14.35 0.88
N ALA A 245 15.58 14.40 1.75
CA ALA A 245 16.95 13.93 1.49
C ALA A 245 17.36 12.89 2.54
N PHE A 246 18.01 11.79 2.11
CA PHE A 246 18.28 10.63 2.96
C PHE A 246 19.76 10.48 3.38
N GLY A 247 19.96 9.87 4.55
CA GLY A 247 21.26 9.59 5.17
C GLY A 247 21.92 10.82 5.83
N PHE A 248 22.89 10.57 6.72
CA PHE A 248 23.63 11.61 7.45
C PHE A 248 25.15 11.38 7.44
N PRO A 249 25.99 12.41 7.65
CA PRO A 249 25.65 13.82 7.86
C PRO A 249 25.25 14.55 6.57
N GLN A 250 24.42 15.59 6.71
CA GLN A 250 24.03 16.46 5.59
C GLN A 250 24.45 17.90 5.93
N PHE A 251 25.55 18.38 5.38
CA PHE A 251 26.06 19.73 5.66
C PHE A 251 25.30 20.80 4.86
N ASP A 252 25.32 22.03 5.35
CA ASP A 252 24.79 23.17 4.60
C ASP A 252 25.58 23.39 3.30
N GLY A 253 24.88 23.72 2.21
CA GLY A 253 25.47 23.81 0.88
C GLY A 253 25.98 22.49 0.27
N GLY A 254 25.80 21.36 0.96
CA GLY A 254 26.11 20.04 0.42
C GLY A 254 25.26 19.73 -0.81
N GLN A 255 25.90 19.46 -1.95
CA GLN A 255 25.20 19.30 -3.23
C GLN A 255 24.44 17.98 -3.37
N LYS A 256 24.76 16.96 -2.56
CA LYS A 256 24.17 15.62 -2.69
C LYS A 256 23.92 14.99 -1.33
N ALA A 257 22.71 14.48 -1.12
CA ALA A 257 22.38 13.65 0.02
C ALA A 257 23.24 12.37 0.00
N PRO A 258 23.83 11.95 1.13
CA PRO A 258 24.75 10.82 1.17
C PRO A 258 24.05 9.48 0.92
N GLY A 259 22.75 9.38 1.22
CA GLY A 259 22.04 8.11 1.29
C GLY A 259 22.43 7.30 2.52
N THR A 260 21.65 6.27 2.80
CA THR A 260 21.97 5.23 3.78
C THR A 260 22.62 4.04 3.07
N LYS A 261 23.33 3.20 3.83
CA LYS A 261 24.11 2.08 3.27
C LYS A 261 23.22 1.02 2.60
N ASP A 262 22.00 0.87 3.10
CA ASP A 262 21.01 -0.16 2.79
C ASP A 262 19.68 0.44 2.30
N HIS A 263 19.66 1.75 2.02
CA HIS A 263 18.51 2.47 1.46
C HIS A 263 17.22 2.35 2.27
N HIS A 264 17.33 2.39 3.61
CA HIS A 264 16.20 2.26 4.53
C HIS A 264 15.50 3.58 4.86
N GLY A 265 16.05 4.71 4.38
CA GLY A 265 15.52 6.04 4.64
C GLY A 265 14.06 6.16 4.19
N ARG A 266 13.21 6.79 5.01
CA ARG A 266 11.77 6.90 4.76
C ARG A 266 11.16 8.09 5.48
N ALA A 267 10.15 8.71 4.90
CA ALA A 267 9.52 9.90 5.46
C ALA A 267 8.03 9.97 5.11
N LEU A 268 7.29 10.71 5.96
CA LEU A 268 5.88 11.00 5.81
C LEU A 268 5.67 12.50 6.05
N VAL A 269 4.95 13.14 5.13
CA VAL A 269 4.49 14.52 5.25
C VAL A 269 2.99 14.55 5.00
N ALA A 270 2.21 15.02 5.96
CA ALA A 270 0.76 15.13 5.84
C ALA A 270 0.29 16.56 6.09
N GLN A 271 -0.56 17.08 5.19
CA GLN A 271 -1.05 18.46 5.24
C GLN A 271 -2.24 18.58 6.20
N LEU A 272 -2.05 19.31 7.32
CA LEU A 272 -3.10 19.56 8.32
C LEU A 272 -4.00 20.73 7.92
N SER A 273 -3.40 21.78 7.36
CA SER A 273 -4.07 22.93 6.74
C SER A 273 -3.20 23.49 5.61
N ALA A 274 -3.63 24.56 4.95
CA ALA A 274 -2.90 25.14 3.80
C ALA A 274 -1.41 25.40 4.08
N ASP A 275 -1.08 25.80 5.32
CA ASP A 275 0.28 26.18 5.75
C ASP A 275 0.77 25.36 6.96
N GLU A 276 0.12 24.25 7.29
CA GLU A 276 0.48 23.43 8.45
C GLU A 276 0.60 21.96 8.07
N PHE A 277 1.68 21.31 8.53
CA PHE A 277 2.06 19.95 8.16
C PHE A 277 2.41 19.13 9.39
N LEU A 278 2.07 17.84 9.36
CA LEU A 278 2.60 16.82 10.25
C LEU A 278 3.75 16.10 9.53
N VAL A 279 4.92 16.03 10.16
CA VAL A 279 6.15 15.54 9.53
C VAL A 279 6.85 14.52 10.43
N THR A 280 7.29 13.42 9.83
CA THR A 280 8.16 12.43 10.48
C THR A 280 9.02 11.71 9.44
N GLY A 281 10.05 11.00 9.89
CA GLY A 281 10.82 10.07 9.07
C GLY A 281 11.86 9.29 9.85
N THR A 282 12.60 8.46 9.14
CA THR A 282 13.80 7.74 9.56
C THR A 282 14.91 8.02 8.56
N ASP A 283 16.07 8.41 9.05
CA ASP A 283 17.25 8.82 8.26
C ASP A 283 16.94 9.79 7.12
N ALA A 284 16.09 10.77 7.44
CA ALA A 284 15.53 11.72 6.50
C ALA A 284 15.66 13.16 6.99
N ARG A 285 15.98 14.06 6.07
CA ARG A 285 15.86 15.51 6.22
C ARG A 285 14.72 16.02 5.36
N ILE A 286 13.83 16.81 5.94
CA ILE A 286 12.73 17.46 5.22
C ILE A 286 12.95 18.98 5.21
N LYS A 287 13.04 19.56 4.01
CA LYS A 287 13.10 21.01 3.78
C LYS A 287 11.87 21.46 3.01
N PHE A 288 11.14 22.44 3.52
CA PHE A 288 10.05 23.07 2.78
C PHE A 288 10.57 24.25 1.95
N GLN A 289 9.89 24.53 0.85
CA GLN A 289 10.07 25.71 -0.02
C GLN A 289 8.74 26.11 -0.66
N PRO A 290 8.51 27.41 -1.00
CA PRO A 290 7.39 27.78 -1.85
C PRO A 290 7.51 27.07 -3.20
N ALA A 291 6.38 26.57 -3.74
CA ALA A 291 6.38 25.92 -5.05
C ALA A 291 6.57 26.93 -6.21
N SER A 292 6.10 28.17 -6.04
CA SER A 292 6.30 29.26 -7.00
C SER A 292 7.65 29.96 -6.78
N LYS A 293 8.35 30.27 -7.88
CA LYS A 293 9.59 31.05 -7.89
C LYS A 293 9.37 32.56 -7.73
N GLU A 294 8.13 33.03 -7.68
CA GLU A 294 7.82 34.45 -7.48
C GLU A 294 8.05 34.86 -6.02
N ASN A 295 9.31 35.14 -5.67
CA ASN A 295 9.79 35.98 -4.56
C ASN A 295 9.10 35.86 -3.19
N ALA A 296 8.58 34.70 -2.81
CA ALA A 296 8.16 34.47 -1.44
C ALA A 296 9.37 34.03 -0.62
N HIS A 297 9.91 34.91 0.22
CA HIS A 297 10.73 34.45 1.32
C HIS A 297 9.84 33.63 2.25
N MET A 298 10.32 32.45 2.65
CA MET A 298 9.59 31.60 3.58
C MET A 298 10.23 31.63 4.96
N GLN A 299 9.43 31.32 5.96
CA GLN A 299 9.91 31.01 7.30
C GLN A 299 9.11 29.86 7.90
N ILE A 300 9.74 29.11 8.79
CA ILE A 300 9.05 28.22 9.73
C ILE A 300 8.54 29.12 10.86
N LEU A 301 7.24 29.39 10.88
CA LEU A 301 6.61 30.19 11.94
C LEU A 301 6.62 29.43 13.28
N ARG A 302 6.51 28.10 13.21
CA ARG A 302 6.50 27.22 14.37
C ARG A 302 6.81 25.78 13.98
N ALA A 303 7.68 25.11 14.72
CA ALA A 303 7.88 23.66 14.63
C ALA A 303 7.72 23.04 16.03
N GLU A 304 6.64 22.30 16.24
CA GLU A 304 6.33 21.64 17.50
C GLU A 304 6.65 20.15 17.42
N GLU A 305 7.58 19.67 18.24
CA GLU A 305 7.67 18.23 18.51
C GLU A 305 6.54 17.85 19.46
N GLY A 306 5.90 16.72 19.17
CA GLY A 306 4.82 16.22 19.99
C GLY A 306 4.48 14.77 19.70
N ARG A 307 3.38 14.33 20.31
CA ARG A 307 2.81 13.00 20.09
C ARG A 307 1.30 13.09 20.11
N TYR A 308 0.65 12.13 19.47
CA TYR A 308 -0.78 11.95 19.62
C TYR A 308 -1.07 11.08 20.84
N ASP A 309 -2.07 11.51 21.60
CA ASP A 309 -2.78 10.70 22.58
C ASP A 309 -4.20 10.54 22.02
N ASN A 310 -4.42 9.40 21.35
CA ASN A 310 -5.56 9.17 20.48
C ASN A 310 -5.65 10.23 19.37
N ARG A 311 -6.59 11.18 19.47
CA ARG A 311 -6.76 12.28 18.50
C ARG A 311 -6.20 13.62 18.99
N ASN A 312 -5.70 13.67 20.22
CA ASN A 312 -5.26 14.92 20.82
C ASN A 312 -3.75 15.08 20.65
N TRP A 313 -3.35 16.18 20.05
CA TRP A 313 -1.94 16.56 20.00
C TRP A 313 -1.44 16.97 21.39
N LYS A 314 -0.33 16.36 21.82
CA LYS A 314 0.40 16.70 23.03
C LYS A 314 1.73 17.32 22.64
N PHE A 315 1.82 18.63 22.80
CA PHE A 315 3.06 19.38 22.66
C PHE A 315 4.13 18.87 23.63
N LEU A 316 5.38 18.76 23.16
CA LEU A 316 6.54 18.42 23.98
C LEU A 316 7.54 19.57 24.03
N ARG A 317 8.00 20.05 22.87
CA ARG A 317 8.97 21.15 22.77
C ARG A 317 8.92 21.82 21.39
N LEU A 318 9.54 22.99 21.30
CA LEU A 318 9.78 23.66 20.03
C LEU A 318 11.11 23.20 19.43
N TRP A 319 11.14 23.01 18.12
CA TRP A 319 12.38 23.02 17.34
C TRP A 319 12.60 24.44 16.81
N ASN A 320 13.83 24.94 16.91
CA ASN A 320 14.23 26.26 16.43
C ASN A 320 15.77 26.33 16.33
N GLY A 321 16.34 27.33 15.66
CA GLY A 321 17.80 27.42 15.48
C GLY A 321 18.33 26.20 14.74
N ASP A 322 19.40 25.57 15.25
CA ASP A 322 20.08 24.43 14.63
C ASP A 322 19.13 23.29 14.23
N GLU A 323 18.06 23.03 15.00
CA GLU A 323 17.06 22.01 14.69
C GLU A 323 16.19 22.31 13.45
N THR A 324 16.17 23.56 12.97
CA THR A 324 15.36 24.00 11.82
C THR A 324 16.15 24.71 10.72
N ASP A 325 17.33 25.26 11.02
CA ASP A 325 18.15 26.07 10.10
C ASP A 325 18.55 25.27 8.85
N PHE A 326 18.75 23.97 9.01
CA PHE A 326 19.12 23.06 7.92
C PHE A 326 18.02 22.07 7.55
N GLY A 327 16.76 22.43 7.77
CA GLY A 327 15.61 21.54 7.62
C GLY A 327 15.36 20.68 8.85
N LEU A 328 14.28 19.90 8.81
CA LEU A 328 13.89 19.00 9.91
C LEU A 328 14.64 17.69 9.75
N ASN A 329 15.54 17.39 10.69
CA ASN A 329 16.42 16.21 10.62
C ASN A 329 15.88 15.10 11.52
N PHE A 330 15.48 13.98 10.92
CA PHE A 330 15.00 12.77 11.61
C PHE A 330 16.02 11.65 11.42
N THR A 331 16.64 11.21 12.51
CA THR A 331 17.55 10.05 12.52
C THR A 331 16.73 8.77 12.73
N HIS A 332 16.98 7.97 13.77
CA HIS A 332 16.20 6.77 14.08
C HIS A 332 15.11 6.96 15.15
N GLN A 333 15.08 8.12 15.80
CA GLN A 333 14.09 8.38 16.86
C GLN A 333 12.77 8.79 16.22
N GLY A 334 11.69 8.06 16.50
CA GLY A 334 10.32 8.29 16.00
C GLY A 334 9.67 9.59 16.49
N LYS A 335 10.33 10.71 16.21
CA LYS A 335 9.88 12.07 16.53
C LYS A 335 8.86 12.51 15.50
N VAL A 336 7.80 13.16 15.96
CA VAL A 336 6.78 13.73 15.09
C VAL A 336 6.75 15.23 15.32
N VAL A 337 6.75 16.00 14.23
CA VAL A 337 6.78 17.47 14.28
C VAL A 337 5.58 18.05 13.53
N ARG A 338 4.81 18.93 14.17
CA ARG A 338 3.85 19.82 13.49
C ARG A 338 4.55 21.11 13.09
N VAL A 339 4.53 21.43 11.81
CA VAL A 339 5.22 22.60 11.26
C VAL A 339 4.21 23.56 10.63
N LYS A 340 4.22 24.80 11.09
CA LYS A 340 3.49 25.91 10.49
C LYS A 340 4.45 26.78 9.68
N LEU A 341 4.14 26.95 8.41
CA LEU A 341 4.91 27.74 7.46
C LEU A 341 4.28 29.12 7.26
N GLY A 342 5.08 30.06 6.78
CA GLY A 342 4.63 31.39 6.40
C GLY A 342 5.51 31.99 5.33
N THR A 343 4.97 32.98 4.63
CA THR A 343 5.71 33.83 3.69
C THR A 343 5.76 35.25 4.25
N TYR A 344 6.78 36.03 3.91
CA TYR A 344 6.92 37.43 4.33
C TYR A 344 7.55 38.31 3.26
#